data_AF-A0AAR5QH29-F1
#
_entry.id   AF-A0AAR5QH29-F1
#
_cell.length_a   1.000
_cell.length_b   1.000
_cell.length_c   1.000
_cell.angle_alpha   90.00
_cell.angle_beta   90.00
_cell.angle_gamma   90.00
#
_symmetry.space_group_name_H-M   'P 1'
#
loop_
_entity.id
_entity.type
_entity.pdbx_description
1 polymer ?
#
loop_
_entity_poly.entity_id
_entity_poly.type
_entity_poly.pdbx_seq_one_letter_code
_entity_poly.pdbx_strand_id
1 'polypeptide(L)'
;MTNLKQFFQWKFSVVIIFVLAYLLLNVDGTEFSIKKRVKRKVVFTKSSKFFFRLNGKENILNYTTLLAHGWGFRINYDLPHTLAQRMHFFKRDIHNDIEEIQNPMLANMVNCVLSKACAILSQPFVAKNCGIFCGIGKIVASSQGIEADFFKTFSGKCQLYHERCPGSFEKSSIFGFG
;
A
#
# COMPACT_ATOMS: atom_id res chain seq x y z
N MET A 1 -65.51 32.89 18.78
CA MET A 1 -64.36 32.57 19.68
C MET A 1 -63.30 31.66 19.02
N THR A 2 -63.18 31.61 17.70
CA THR A 2 -62.21 30.74 16.98
C THR A 2 -60.94 31.48 16.53
N ASN A 3 -61.05 32.77 16.19
CA ASN A 3 -59.92 33.58 15.70
C ASN A 3 -58.82 33.85 16.75
N LEU A 4 -59.17 33.93 18.04
CA LEU A 4 -58.20 34.25 19.10
C LEU A 4 -57.24 33.07 19.39
N LYS A 5 -57.75 31.83 19.33
CA LYS A 5 -56.92 30.62 19.51
C LYS A 5 -55.95 30.45 18.34
N GLN A 6 -56.41 30.69 17.11
CA GLN A 6 -55.58 30.54 15.91
C GLN A 6 -54.46 31.60 15.87
N PHE A 7 -54.76 32.82 16.29
CA PHE A 7 -53.76 33.89 16.42
C PHE A 7 -52.69 33.57 17.48
N PHE A 8 -53.11 33.00 18.62
CA PHE A 8 -52.18 32.61 19.68
C PHE A 8 -51.29 31.43 19.27
N GLN A 9 -51.85 30.44 18.58
CA GLN A 9 -51.11 29.28 18.05
C GLN A 9 -50.07 29.68 16.99
N TRP A 10 -50.41 30.65 16.12
CA TRP A 10 -49.48 31.16 15.12
C TRP A 10 -48.30 31.91 15.75
N LYS A 11 -48.55 32.77 16.75
CA LYS A 11 -47.48 33.45 17.48
C LYS A 11 -46.57 32.48 18.23
N PHE A 12 -47.13 31.44 18.85
CA PHE A 12 -46.34 30.43 19.55
C PHE A 12 -45.45 29.64 18.58
N SER A 13 -45.98 29.31 17.40
CA SER A 13 -45.22 28.62 16.34
C SER A 13 -44.05 29.46 15.83
N VAL A 14 -44.25 30.77 15.62
CA VAL A 14 -43.17 31.68 15.19
C VAL A 14 -42.07 31.79 16.23
N VAL A 15 -42.42 31.85 17.53
CA VAL A 15 -41.44 31.89 18.62
C VAL A 15 -40.64 30.60 18.69
N ILE A 16 -41.29 29.43 18.56
CA ILE A 16 -40.60 28.14 18.55
C ILE A 16 -39.61 28.05 17.38
N ILE A 17 -40.01 28.51 16.18
CA ILE A 17 -39.13 28.53 15.01
C ILE A 17 -37.92 29.44 15.24
N PHE A 18 -38.12 30.63 15.85
CA PHE A 18 -37.02 31.53 16.19
C PHE A 18 -36.06 30.93 17.22
N VAL A 19 -36.58 30.23 18.24
CA VAL A 19 -35.76 29.54 19.25
C VAL A 19 -34.98 28.39 18.63
N LEU A 20 -35.60 27.60 17.76
CA LEU A 20 -34.92 26.52 17.03
C LEU A 20 -33.84 27.07 16.09
N ALA A 21 -34.12 28.15 15.36
CA ALA A 21 -33.14 28.80 14.50
C ALA A 21 -31.97 29.36 15.32
N TYR A 22 -32.25 30.00 16.46
CA TYR A 22 -31.20 30.48 17.37
C TYR A 22 -30.36 29.33 17.93
N LEU A 23 -30.98 28.21 18.32
CA LEU A 23 -30.24 27.04 18.79
C LEU A 23 -29.37 26.44 17.68
N LEU A 24 -29.88 26.31 16.45
CA LEU A 24 -29.12 25.79 15.32
C LEU A 24 -27.96 26.71 14.89
N LEU A 25 -28.14 28.03 14.97
CA LEU A 25 -27.10 29.00 14.63
C LEU A 25 -26.01 29.14 15.70
N ASN A 26 -26.30 28.79 16.96
CA ASN A 26 -25.32 28.79 18.06
C ASN A 26 -24.71 27.41 18.33
N VAL A 27 -24.99 26.38 17.50
CA VAL A 27 -24.11 25.21 17.41
C VAL A 27 -22.87 25.63 16.63
N ASP A 28 -22.13 26.55 17.22
CA ASP A 28 -20.84 26.97 16.70
C ASP A 28 -19.84 25.88 17.06
N GLY A 29 -19.09 25.48 16.04
CA GLY A 29 -18.41 24.20 15.95
C GLY A 29 -17.65 23.86 17.22
N THR A 30 -17.97 22.70 17.81
CA THR A 30 -17.00 22.00 18.64
C THR A 30 -15.78 21.79 17.73
N GLU A 31 -14.75 22.63 17.88
CA GLU A 31 -13.45 22.42 17.26
C GLU A 31 -12.96 21.07 17.77
N PHE A 32 -13.24 20.02 16.99
CA PHE A 32 -12.49 18.79 17.07
C PHE A 32 -11.05 19.20 16.75
N SER A 33 -10.25 19.42 17.79
CA SER A 33 -8.81 19.56 17.68
C SER A 33 -8.27 18.24 17.14
N ILE A 34 -8.27 18.10 15.82
CA ILE A 34 -7.66 17.00 15.11
C ILE A 34 -6.18 17.10 15.48
N LYS A 35 -5.73 16.28 16.43
CA LYS A 35 -4.31 16.13 16.78
C LYS A 35 -3.56 15.76 15.50
N LYS A 36 -3.00 16.75 14.80
CA LYS A 36 -2.26 16.54 13.55
C LYS A 36 -1.02 15.71 13.88
N ARG A 37 -1.08 14.42 13.54
CA ARG A 37 0.00 13.47 13.78
C ARG A 37 1.24 13.89 13.00
N VAL A 38 2.30 14.29 13.73
CA VAL A 38 3.59 14.75 13.16
C VAL A 38 4.05 13.87 11.99
N LYS A 39 4.38 14.49 10.87
CA LYS A 39 4.97 13.84 9.70
C LYS A 39 6.44 13.52 10.01
N ARG A 40 6.85 12.27 9.81
CA ARG A 40 8.24 11.81 10.01
C ARG A 40 8.91 11.62 8.66
N LYS A 41 10.13 12.15 8.51
CA LYS A 41 10.97 11.93 7.32
C LYS A 41 11.74 10.62 7.49
N VAL A 42 11.82 9.86 6.41
CA VAL A 42 12.75 8.73 6.28
C VAL A 42 14.00 9.25 5.61
N VAL A 43 15.16 8.88 6.14
CA VAL A 43 16.46 9.34 5.64
C VAL A 43 17.33 8.13 5.34
N PHE A 44 17.81 8.04 4.10
CA PHE A 44 18.85 7.11 3.74
C PHE A 44 20.21 7.82 3.82
N THR A 45 21.02 7.45 4.81
CA THR A 45 22.40 7.92 4.95
C THR A 45 23.36 7.07 4.12
N LYS A 46 24.57 7.58 3.88
CA LYS A 46 25.66 6.76 3.31
C LYS A 46 25.87 5.52 4.18
N SER A 47 26.07 4.36 3.55
CA SER A 47 26.20 3.05 4.22
C SER A 47 24.95 2.57 4.98
N SER A 48 23.78 3.15 4.73
CA SER A 48 22.53 2.57 5.23
C SER A 48 22.28 1.19 4.61
N LYS A 49 21.57 0.34 5.34
CA LYS A 49 21.14 -0.98 4.86
C LYS A 49 19.64 -0.95 4.61
N PHE A 50 19.24 -1.34 3.42
CA PHE A 50 17.86 -1.64 3.10
C PHE A 50 17.56 -3.05 3.55
N PHE A 51 16.39 -3.30 4.11
CA PHE A 51 15.95 -4.66 4.33
C PHE A 51 14.51 -4.82 3.88
N PHE A 52 14.24 -5.96 3.29
CA PHE A 52 12.92 -6.38 2.89
C PHE A 52 12.54 -7.59 3.74
N ARG A 53 11.33 -7.57 4.30
CA ARG A 53 10.77 -8.70 5.04
C ARG A 53 9.51 -9.18 4.35
N LEU A 54 9.47 -10.47 4.06
CA LEU A 54 8.28 -11.19 3.68
C LEU A 54 7.88 -12.04 4.88
N ASN A 55 6.64 -11.91 5.34
CA ASN A 55 6.07 -12.82 6.31
C ASN A 55 4.79 -13.37 5.71
N GLY A 56 4.58 -14.67 5.84
CA GLY A 56 3.34 -15.33 5.45
C GLY A 56 2.82 -16.20 6.58
N LYS A 57 1.51 -16.37 6.61
CA LYS A 57 0.81 -17.27 7.53
C LYS A 57 -0.03 -18.22 6.69
N GLU A 58 0.18 -19.50 6.87
CA GLU A 58 -0.57 -20.54 6.18
C GLU A 58 -1.33 -21.39 7.19
N ASN A 59 -2.65 -21.47 7.05
CA ASN A 59 -3.46 -22.29 7.94
C ASN A 59 -3.20 -23.77 7.63
N ILE A 60 -3.03 -24.60 8.65
CA ILE A 60 -2.84 -26.06 8.51
C ILE A 60 -4.11 -26.70 7.95
N LEU A 61 -5.27 -26.16 8.33
CA LEU A 61 -6.58 -26.65 7.92
C LEU A 61 -7.32 -25.53 7.19
N ASN A 62 -7.77 -25.81 5.96
CA ASN A 62 -8.45 -24.82 5.11
C ASN A 62 -9.70 -24.18 5.73
N TYR A 63 -10.32 -24.85 6.69
CA TYR A 63 -11.56 -24.41 7.33
C TYR A 63 -11.36 -23.76 8.71
N THR A 64 -10.15 -23.73 9.27
CA THR A 64 -9.90 -23.09 10.58
C THR A 64 -8.62 -22.27 10.60
N THR A 65 -8.64 -21.15 11.32
CA THR A 65 -7.46 -20.32 11.58
C THR A 65 -6.74 -20.68 12.89
N LEU A 66 -7.22 -21.72 13.59
CA LEU A 66 -6.75 -22.16 14.91
C LEU A 66 -5.32 -22.67 14.88
N LEU A 67 -4.95 -23.37 13.80
CA LEU A 67 -3.61 -23.91 13.61
C LEU A 67 -3.04 -23.39 12.29
N ALA A 68 -1.87 -22.76 12.37
CA ALA A 68 -1.20 -22.18 11.21
C ALA A 68 0.33 -22.26 11.36
N HIS A 69 1.00 -22.41 10.24
CA HIS A 69 2.44 -22.25 10.12
C HIS A 69 2.77 -20.83 9.63
N GLY A 70 3.69 -20.18 10.33
CA GLY A 70 4.23 -18.89 9.91
C GLY A 70 5.60 -19.09 9.27
N TRP A 71 5.88 -18.36 8.20
CA TRP A 71 7.21 -18.28 7.61
C TRP A 71 7.62 -16.82 7.42
N GLY A 72 8.92 -16.56 7.47
CA GLY A 72 9.47 -15.22 7.38
C GLY A 72 10.82 -15.21 6.69
N PHE A 73 10.96 -14.40 5.65
CA PHE A 73 12.23 -14.15 4.96
C PHE A 73 12.65 -12.71 5.17
N ARG A 74 13.93 -12.50 5.51
CA ARG A 74 14.54 -11.19 5.61
C ARG A 74 15.71 -11.11 4.64
N ILE A 75 15.60 -10.25 3.64
CA ILE A 75 16.67 -9.95 2.70
C ILE A 75 17.27 -8.61 3.14
N ASN A 76 18.58 -8.57 3.34
CA ASN A 76 19.30 -7.33 3.63
C ASN A 76 20.11 -6.96 2.39
N TYR A 77 19.95 -5.72 1.94
CA TYR A 77 20.65 -5.14 0.80
C TYR A 77 21.43 -3.92 1.27
N ASP A 78 22.74 -3.92 1.04
CA ASP A 78 23.57 -2.76 1.37
C ASP A 78 23.35 -1.67 0.30
N LEU A 79 22.96 -0.45 0.70
CA LEU A 79 22.78 0.64 -0.27
C LEU A 79 24.14 1.04 -0.85
N PRO A 80 24.20 1.40 -2.15
CA PRO A 80 25.45 1.80 -2.77
C PRO A 80 26.04 3.05 -2.11
N HIS A 81 27.35 3.01 -1.85
CA HIS A 81 28.10 4.12 -1.23
C HIS A 81 28.20 5.36 -2.14
N THR A 82 27.86 5.22 -3.43
CA THR A 82 27.91 6.26 -4.46
C THR A 82 26.74 7.26 -4.40
N LEU A 83 25.80 7.10 -3.47
CA LEU A 83 24.75 8.08 -3.24
C LEU A 83 25.37 9.43 -2.84
N ALA A 84 25.42 10.34 -3.82
CA ALA A 84 26.01 11.67 -3.67
C ALA A 84 25.24 12.54 -2.66
N GLN A 85 23.93 12.30 -2.54
CA GLN A 85 23.02 13.06 -1.65
C GLN A 85 22.24 12.13 -0.72
N ARG A 86 21.92 12.65 0.46
CA ARG A 86 21.00 11.99 1.40
C ARG A 86 19.60 11.99 0.80
N MET A 87 19.02 10.82 0.58
CA MET A 87 17.64 10.74 0.12
C MET A 87 16.69 10.91 1.31
N HIS A 88 15.77 11.87 1.19
CA HIS A 88 14.79 12.21 2.21
C HIS A 88 13.40 12.19 1.60
N PHE A 89 12.48 11.44 2.18
CA PHE A 89 11.06 11.47 1.78
C PHE A 89 10.17 11.28 3.00
N PHE A 90 8.92 11.72 2.91
CA PHE A 90 7.95 11.49 3.95
C PHE A 90 7.29 10.13 3.75
N LYS A 91 7.32 9.27 4.77
CA LYS A 91 6.80 7.89 4.66
C LYS A 91 5.36 7.82 4.12
N ARG A 92 4.52 8.78 4.51
CA ARG A 92 3.10 8.83 4.12
C ARG A 92 2.90 9.35 2.70
N ASP A 93 3.82 10.19 2.25
CA ASP A 93 3.69 10.84 0.97
C ASP A 93 4.17 9.89 -0.13
N ILE A 94 4.95 8.82 0.17
CA ILE A 94 5.39 7.79 -0.80
C ILE A 94 4.25 7.27 -1.69
N HIS A 95 3.06 7.02 -1.14
CA HIS A 95 1.98 6.46 -1.96
C HIS A 95 1.49 7.46 -2.99
N ASN A 96 1.25 8.70 -2.55
CA ASN A 96 0.90 9.82 -3.41
C ASN A 96 2.05 10.12 -4.38
N ASP A 97 3.29 10.14 -3.91
CA ASP A 97 4.50 10.37 -4.71
C ASP A 97 4.66 9.30 -5.80
N ILE A 98 4.16 8.06 -5.57
CA ILE A 98 4.14 6.96 -6.56
C ILE A 98 2.98 7.12 -7.53
N GLU A 99 1.79 7.48 -7.04
CA GLU A 99 0.60 7.70 -7.87
C GLU A 99 0.72 8.95 -8.75
N GLU A 100 1.37 9.99 -8.25
CA GLU A 100 1.63 11.27 -8.91
C GLU A 100 2.87 11.23 -9.82
N ILE A 101 3.52 10.08 -10.00
CA ILE A 101 4.58 9.90 -10.99
C ILE A 101 3.98 10.05 -12.39
N GLN A 102 3.90 11.29 -12.87
CA GLN A 102 3.56 11.60 -14.26
C GLN A 102 4.72 11.32 -15.23
N ASN A 103 5.89 10.87 -14.73
CA ASN A 103 7.00 10.52 -15.59
C ASN A 103 6.80 9.10 -16.17
N PRO A 104 6.48 8.97 -17.48
CA PRO A 104 6.24 7.67 -18.10
C PRO A 104 7.47 6.76 -18.01
N MET A 105 8.69 7.31 -17.94
CA MET A 105 9.91 6.55 -17.76
C MET A 105 9.94 5.82 -16.40
N LEU A 106 9.52 6.50 -15.33
CA LEU A 106 9.56 5.95 -13.98
C LEU A 106 8.40 4.98 -13.73
N ALA A 107 7.21 5.25 -14.30
CA ALA A 107 6.10 4.29 -14.33
C ALA A 107 6.50 3.00 -15.07
N ASN A 108 7.25 3.13 -16.17
CA ASN A 108 7.79 1.99 -16.92
C ASN A 108 8.88 1.23 -16.15
N MET A 109 9.67 1.90 -15.30
CA MET A 109 10.64 1.22 -14.43
C MET A 109 9.95 0.30 -13.41
N VAL A 110 8.78 0.69 -12.88
CA VAL A 110 7.99 -0.20 -12.00
C VAL A 110 7.60 -1.47 -12.76
N ASN A 111 7.11 -1.35 -13.99
CA ASN A 111 6.79 -2.52 -14.83
C ASN A 111 8.01 -3.43 -15.05
N CYS A 112 9.21 -2.85 -15.22
CA CYS A 112 10.44 -3.63 -15.31
C CYS A 112 10.76 -4.41 -14.03
N VAL A 113 10.62 -3.79 -12.86
CA VAL A 113 10.81 -4.49 -11.57
C VAL A 113 9.81 -5.63 -11.42
N LEU A 114 8.53 -5.39 -11.75
CA LEU A 114 7.49 -6.41 -11.71
C LEU A 114 7.75 -7.53 -12.74
N SER A 115 8.25 -7.21 -13.93
CA SER A 115 8.64 -8.19 -14.95
C SER A 115 9.78 -9.10 -14.46
N LYS A 116 10.82 -8.54 -13.83
CA LYS A 116 11.91 -9.33 -13.24
C LYS A 116 11.41 -10.18 -12.06
N ALA A 117 10.52 -9.65 -11.21
CA ALA A 117 9.89 -10.43 -10.14
C ALA A 117 9.07 -11.60 -10.71
N CYS A 118 8.32 -11.36 -11.79
CA CYS A 118 7.63 -12.39 -12.55
C CYS A 118 8.57 -13.45 -13.07
N ALA A 119 9.71 -13.08 -13.68
CA ALA A 119 10.69 -14.04 -14.18
C ALA A 119 11.25 -14.93 -13.06
N ILE A 120 11.45 -14.39 -11.85
CA ILE A 120 11.90 -15.17 -10.69
C ILE A 120 10.81 -16.15 -10.22
N LEU A 121 9.55 -15.74 -10.26
CA LEU A 121 8.42 -16.57 -9.81
C LEU A 121 7.94 -17.58 -10.86
N SER A 122 8.12 -17.29 -12.15
CA SER A 122 7.68 -18.12 -13.28
C SER A 122 8.74 -19.11 -13.75
N GLN A 123 10.01 -18.92 -13.37
CA GLN A 123 11.01 -19.96 -13.57
C GLN A 123 10.52 -21.24 -12.88
N PRO A 124 10.55 -22.39 -13.59
CA PRO A 124 10.23 -23.65 -12.95
C PRO A 124 11.14 -23.77 -11.73
N PHE A 125 10.57 -24.16 -10.59
CA PHE A 125 11.25 -24.38 -9.30
C PHE A 125 12.41 -25.42 -9.34
N VAL A 126 12.82 -25.78 -10.56
CA VAL A 126 13.80 -26.75 -11.03
C VAL A 126 15.07 -26.05 -11.54
N ALA A 127 15.15 -24.71 -11.53
CA ALA A 127 16.40 -24.02 -11.82
C ALA A 127 17.45 -24.38 -10.74
N LYS A 128 18.54 -25.07 -11.13
CA LYS A 128 19.59 -25.60 -10.23
C LYS A 128 20.17 -24.59 -9.23
N ASN A 129 20.04 -23.27 -9.49
CA ASN A 129 20.65 -22.17 -8.73
C ASN A 129 19.65 -21.11 -8.21
N CYS A 130 18.35 -21.39 -8.11
CA CYS A 130 17.35 -20.39 -7.69
C CYS A 130 17.34 -20.03 -6.19
N GLY A 131 18.19 -20.67 -5.37
CA GLY A 131 18.40 -20.34 -3.96
C GLY A 131 17.12 -20.21 -3.14
N ILE A 132 17.04 -19.16 -2.32
CA ILE A 132 15.89 -18.91 -1.42
C ILE A 132 14.60 -18.55 -2.16
N PHE A 133 14.71 -18.05 -3.40
CA PHE A 133 13.56 -17.61 -4.19
C PHE A 133 12.70 -18.78 -4.68
N CYS A 134 13.31 -19.94 -4.94
CA CYS A 134 12.55 -21.16 -5.20
C CYS A 134 11.71 -21.60 -4.00
N GLY A 135 12.27 -21.48 -2.79
CA GLY A 135 11.53 -21.76 -1.56
C GLY A 135 10.31 -20.85 -1.42
N ILE A 136 10.53 -19.54 -1.60
CA ILE A 136 9.46 -18.54 -1.55
C ILE A 136 8.40 -18.82 -2.62
N GLY A 137 8.80 -19.03 -3.87
CA GLY A 137 7.87 -19.24 -4.96
C GLY A 137 7.10 -20.55 -4.83
N LYS A 138 7.71 -21.62 -4.29
CA LYS A 138 7.00 -22.88 -3.98
C LYS A 138 5.91 -22.66 -2.94
N ILE A 139 6.20 -21.91 -1.88
CA ILE A 139 5.22 -21.58 -0.83
C ILE A 139 4.09 -20.71 -1.40
N VAL A 140 4.44 -19.68 -2.19
CA VAL A 140 3.45 -18.82 -2.86
C VAL A 140 2.54 -19.64 -3.78
N ALA A 141 3.11 -20.55 -4.57
CA ALA A 141 2.35 -21.41 -5.47
C ALA A 141 1.48 -22.45 -4.74
N SER A 142 1.91 -22.95 -3.57
CA SER A 142 1.10 -23.88 -2.77
C SER A 142 0.02 -23.19 -1.93
N SER A 143 0.13 -21.87 -1.74
CA SER A 143 -0.76 -21.12 -0.85
C SER A 143 -2.21 -21.05 -1.33
N GLN A 144 -3.13 -21.01 -0.38
CA GLN A 144 -4.58 -20.92 -0.61
C GLN A 144 -5.18 -19.74 0.17
N GLY A 145 -6.20 -19.07 -0.39
CA GLY A 145 -6.89 -17.93 0.22
C GLY A 145 -6.59 -16.58 -0.45
N ILE A 146 -6.97 -15.48 0.22
CA ILE A 146 -6.92 -14.12 -0.33
C ILE A 146 -5.50 -13.71 -0.77
N GLU A 147 -4.49 -14.10 0.01
CA GLU A 147 -3.08 -13.82 -0.28
C GLU A 147 -2.61 -14.59 -1.51
N ALA A 148 -3.06 -15.83 -1.68
CA ALA A 148 -2.78 -16.63 -2.88
C ALA A 148 -3.44 -16.03 -4.13
N ASP A 149 -4.64 -15.50 -4.01
CA ASP A 149 -5.36 -14.87 -5.12
C ASP A 149 -4.68 -13.59 -5.60
N PHE A 150 -4.06 -12.83 -4.69
CA PHE A 150 -3.17 -11.73 -5.06
C PHE A 150 -2.01 -12.23 -5.94
N PHE A 151 -1.29 -13.27 -5.50
CA PHE A 151 -0.14 -13.80 -6.25
C PHE A 151 -0.55 -14.44 -7.58
N LYS A 152 -1.69 -15.12 -7.65
CA LYS A 152 -2.26 -15.63 -8.90
C LYS A 152 -2.58 -14.50 -9.86
N THR A 153 -3.27 -13.47 -9.38
CA THR A 153 -3.61 -12.27 -10.19
C THR A 153 -2.35 -11.55 -10.67
N PHE A 154 -1.35 -11.44 -9.79
CA PHE A 154 -0.04 -10.87 -10.13
C PHE A 154 0.66 -11.70 -11.22
N SER A 155 0.72 -13.03 -11.05
CA SER A 155 1.34 -13.95 -12.01
C SER A 155 0.63 -13.96 -13.37
N GLY A 156 -0.69 -13.81 -13.39
CA GLY A 156 -1.47 -13.71 -14.63
C GLY A 156 -1.19 -12.46 -15.44
N LYS A 157 -0.61 -11.40 -14.82
CA LYS A 157 -0.27 -10.14 -15.48
C LYS A 157 1.21 -10.05 -15.91
N CYS A 158 1.97 -11.14 -15.80
CA CYS A 158 3.41 -11.12 -16.08
C CYS A 158 3.77 -10.71 -17.51
N GLN A 159 3.00 -11.14 -18.51
CA GLN A 159 3.22 -10.74 -19.91
C GLN A 159 3.06 -9.22 -20.08
N LEU A 160 2.02 -8.65 -19.48
CA LEU A 160 1.74 -7.22 -19.51
C LEU A 160 2.86 -6.39 -18.85
N TYR A 161 3.46 -6.88 -17.76
CA TYR A 161 4.62 -6.20 -17.15
C TYR A 161 5.87 -6.27 -18.03
N HIS A 162 6.07 -7.38 -18.73
CA HIS A 162 7.19 -7.56 -19.65
C HIS A 162 7.08 -6.64 -20.86
N GLU A 163 5.92 -6.58 -21.51
CA GLU A 163 5.66 -5.72 -22.68
C GLU A 163 5.78 -4.22 -22.36
N ARG A 164 5.43 -3.82 -21.14
CA ARG A 164 5.53 -2.43 -20.69
C ARG A 164 6.92 -2.04 -20.18
N CYS A 165 7.87 -2.98 -20.14
CA CYS A 165 9.24 -2.70 -19.72
C CYS A 165 10.10 -2.25 -20.93
N PRO A 166 10.63 -1.01 -20.92
CA PRO A 166 11.54 -0.56 -21.96
C PRO A 166 12.88 -1.31 -21.90
N GLY A 167 13.37 -1.76 -23.06
CA GLY A 167 14.57 -2.61 -23.19
C GLY A 167 15.87 -2.01 -22.62
N SER A 168 15.94 -0.71 -22.36
CA SER A 168 17.09 -0.07 -21.70
C SER A 168 17.31 -0.56 -20.26
N PHE A 169 16.27 -1.05 -19.58
CA PHE A 169 16.33 -1.54 -18.19
C PHE A 169 16.50 -3.05 -18.09
N GLU A 170 16.48 -3.77 -19.22
CA GLU A 170 16.60 -5.22 -19.21
C GLU A 170 18.01 -5.68 -18.77
N LYS A 171 19.02 -4.84 -19.04
CA LYS A 171 20.45 -5.07 -18.74
C LYS A 171 20.88 -4.71 -17.32
N SER A 172 20.06 -4.00 -16.52
CA SER A 172 20.43 -3.69 -15.14
C SER A 172 20.03 -4.82 -14.20
N SER A 173 21.02 -5.46 -13.57
CA SER A 173 20.79 -6.42 -12.49
C SER A 173 20.37 -5.65 -11.23
N ILE A 174 19.11 -5.23 -11.15
CA ILE A 174 18.55 -4.51 -9.99
C ILE A 174 18.74 -5.30 -8.69
N PHE A 175 18.85 -6.63 -8.78
CA PHE A 175 19.07 -7.54 -7.66
C PHE A 175 20.42 -8.26 -7.66
N GLY A 176 21.33 -7.93 -8.58
CA GLY A 176 22.68 -8.51 -8.60
C GLY A 176 22.77 -10.03 -8.78
N PHE A 177 21.71 -10.70 -9.27
CA PHE A 177 21.79 -12.11 -9.67
C PHE A 177 22.38 -12.20 -11.08
N GLY A 178 23.71 -12.10 -11.15
CA GLY A 178 24.54 -12.53 -12.27
C GLY A 178 25.39 -13.70 -11.82
#